data_AF-A0A2D6TQF6-F1
#
_entry.id   AF-A0A2D6TQF6-F1
#
_cell.length_a   1.000
_cell.length_b   1.000
_cell.length_c   1.000
_cell.angle_alpha   90.00
_cell.angle_beta   90.00
_cell.angle_gamma   90.00
#
_symmetry.space_group_name_H-M   'P 1'
#
loop_
_entity.id
_entity.type
_entity.pdbx_description
1 polymer ?
#
loop_
_entity_poly.entity_id
_entity_poly.type
_entity_poly.pdbx_seq_one_letter_code
_entity_poly.pdbx_strand_id
1 'polypeptide(L)'
;MKESLLRLFEQATSLPWYAYVAAFIAMMLIFGKKKEWEYEAKLFQGENKGIKGELEIIKFKKADPEGILQGYFLAELYGKEVEIMLNDDVIQKIHIHQDGQRYDILYPRLERKTTDIYRPRQAIRFNVVRLWFDERTTPQNNDKVTIRANNEGIAFGQMLRD
;
A
#
# COMPACT_ATOMS: atom_id res chain seq x y z
N MET A 1 -37.70 6.82 -27.49
CA MET A 1 -36.38 6.63 -26.84
C MET A 1 -35.78 7.96 -26.35
N LYS A 2 -35.85 9.06 -27.11
CA LYS A 2 -35.42 10.40 -26.63
C LYS A 2 -36.34 11.01 -25.56
N GLU A 3 -37.66 10.90 -25.71
CA GLU A 3 -38.62 11.45 -24.73
C GLU A 3 -38.60 10.75 -23.36
N SER A 4 -38.34 9.44 -23.34
CA SER A 4 -38.23 8.67 -22.10
C SER A 4 -36.99 9.06 -21.29
N LEU A 5 -35.87 9.36 -21.96
CA LEU A 5 -34.65 9.85 -21.32
C LEU A 5 -34.82 11.28 -20.80
N LEU A 6 -35.51 12.14 -21.53
CA LEU A 6 -35.80 13.52 -21.11
C LEU A 6 -36.68 13.55 -19.86
N ARG A 7 -37.74 12.74 -19.82
CA ARG A 7 -38.61 12.62 -18.63
C ARG A 7 -37.86 12.06 -17.41
N LEU A 8 -36.98 11.09 -17.61
CA LEU A 8 -36.12 10.58 -16.54
C LEU A 8 -35.17 11.66 -16.01
N PHE A 9 -34.65 12.53 -16.90
CA PHE A 9 -33.76 13.63 -16.52
C PHE A 9 -34.49 14.70 -15.71
N GLU A 10 -35.67 15.13 -16.17
CA GLU A 10 -36.52 16.11 -15.44
C GLU A 10 -36.89 15.56 -14.06
N GLN A 11 -37.30 14.30 -13.99
CA GLN A 11 -37.69 13.65 -12.75
C GLN A 11 -36.50 13.48 -11.79
N ALA A 12 -35.32 13.14 -12.30
CA ALA A 12 -34.09 13.09 -11.51
C ALA A 12 -33.75 14.46 -10.93
N THR A 13 -33.79 15.54 -11.73
CA THR A 13 -33.48 16.91 -11.28
C THR A 13 -34.51 17.51 -10.32
N SER A 14 -35.72 16.97 -10.28
CA SER A 14 -36.81 17.43 -9.40
C SER A 14 -36.69 16.91 -7.96
N LEU A 15 -35.76 15.99 -7.69
CA LEU A 15 -35.57 15.43 -6.36
C LEU A 15 -34.96 16.47 -5.40
N PRO A 16 -35.35 16.44 -4.12
CA PRO A 16 -34.78 17.32 -3.11
C PRO A 16 -33.31 16.99 -2.84
N TRP A 17 -32.53 18.00 -2.43
CA TRP A 17 -31.06 17.90 -2.31
C TRP A 17 -30.58 16.71 -1.45
N TYR A 18 -31.33 16.33 -0.42
CA TYR A 18 -30.99 15.22 0.47
C TYR A 18 -31.08 13.84 -0.22
N ALA A 19 -31.88 13.70 -1.29
CA ALA A 19 -31.97 12.46 -2.05
C ALA A 19 -30.67 12.16 -2.79
N TYR A 20 -30.01 13.19 -3.33
CA TYR A 20 -28.69 13.03 -3.95
C TYR A 20 -27.60 12.71 -2.94
N VAL A 21 -27.66 13.33 -1.75
CA VAL A 21 -26.74 13.01 -0.64
C VAL A 21 -26.93 11.56 -0.19
N ALA A 22 -28.18 11.10 -0.05
CA ALA A 22 -28.48 9.71 0.28
C ALA A 22 -27.99 8.72 -0.80
N ALA A 23 -28.19 9.05 -2.08
CA ALA A 23 -27.68 8.25 -3.20
C ALA A 23 -26.14 8.21 -3.24
N PHE A 24 -25.47 9.32 -2.95
CA PHE A 24 -24.02 9.39 -2.84
C PHE A 24 -23.49 8.54 -1.67
N ILE A 25 -24.12 8.63 -0.50
CA ILE A 25 -23.77 7.80 0.66
C ILE A 25 -24.00 6.31 0.34
N ALA A 26 -25.11 5.97 -0.30
CA ALA A 26 -25.39 4.60 -0.73
C ALA A 26 -24.34 4.08 -1.72
N MET A 27 -23.94 4.89 -2.71
CA MET A 27 -22.84 4.54 -3.62
C MET A 27 -21.52 4.38 -2.88
N MET A 28 -21.19 5.25 -1.93
CA MET A 28 -19.98 5.11 -1.11
C MET A 28 -20.00 3.83 -0.27
N LEU A 29 -21.15 3.38 0.21
CA LEU A 29 -21.27 2.12 0.95
C LEU A 29 -21.19 0.88 0.04
N ILE A 30 -21.72 0.97 -1.19
CA ILE A 30 -21.75 -0.13 -2.16
C ILE A 30 -20.41 -0.29 -2.89
N PHE A 31 -19.79 0.83 -3.27
CA PHE A 31 -18.58 0.90 -4.10
C PHE A 31 -17.34 1.36 -3.32
N GLY A 32 -17.49 1.76 -2.06
CA GLY A 32 -16.35 2.12 -1.21
C GLY A 32 -15.41 0.93 -1.04
N LYS A 33 -14.11 1.20 -1.14
CA LYS A 33 -13.05 0.23 -0.85
C LYS A 33 -13.14 -0.17 0.63
N LYS A 34 -13.80 -1.29 0.93
CA LYS A 34 -13.86 -1.85 2.28
C LYS A 34 -12.64 -2.74 2.51
N LYS A 35 -11.76 -2.37 3.45
CA LYS A 35 -10.61 -3.19 3.86
C LYS A 35 -11.09 -4.50 4.47
N GLU A 36 -10.58 -5.63 4.00
CA GLU A 36 -10.87 -6.97 4.55
C GLU A 36 -9.79 -7.39 5.55
N TRP A 37 -8.53 -7.23 5.18
CA TRP A 37 -7.38 -7.51 6.02
C TRP A 37 -6.18 -6.66 5.60
N GLU A 38 -5.25 -6.50 6.54
CA GLU A 38 -3.97 -5.81 6.37
C GLU A 38 -2.91 -6.56 7.19
N TYR A 39 -1.75 -6.75 6.57
CA TYR A 39 -0.57 -7.31 7.21
C TYR A 39 0.61 -6.38 6.96
N GLU A 40 1.40 -6.15 8.01
CA GLU A 40 2.60 -5.33 7.97
C GLU A 40 3.81 -6.16 8.43
N ALA A 41 4.94 -5.99 7.76
CA ALA A 41 6.23 -6.53 8.18
C ALA A 41 7.29 -5.43 8.20
N LYS A 42 7.92 -5.24 9.34
CA LYS A 42 9.15 -4.46 9.46
C LYS A 42 10.32 -5.27 8.91
N LEU A 43 11.10 -4.65 8.03
CA LEU A 43 12.19 -5.28 7.30
C LEU A 43 13.54 -4.88 7.90
N PHE A 44 14.32 -5.88 8.27
CA PHE A 44 15.64 -5.78 8.88
C PHE A 44 16.70 -6.23 7.88
N GLN A 45 17.84 -5.54 7.84
CA GLN A 45 18.92 -5.83 6.89
C GLN A 45 19.97 -6.77 7.50
N GLY A 46 20.01 -8.03 7.04
CA GLY A 46 21.03 -9.00 7.48
C GLY A 46 21.16 -9.13 9.01
N GLU A 47 22.37 -9.41 9.52
CA GLU A 47 22.60 -9.54 10.97
C GLU A 47 22.42 -8.23 11.77
N ASN A 48 22.32 -7.09 11.07
CA ASN A 48 22.03 -5.81 11.68
C ASN A 48 20.54 -5.69 11.98
N LYS A 49 20.18 -5.67 13.26
CA LYS A 49 18.79 -5.48 13.77
C LYS A 49 18.19 -4.09 13.51
N GLY A 50 18.75 -3.31 12.59
CA GLY A 50 18.21 -2.01 12.19
C GLY A 50 17.09 -2.17 11.18
N ILE A 51 15.92 -1.56 11.46
CA ILE A 51 14.81 -1.50 10.51
C ILE A 51 15.23 -0.59 9.34
N LYS A 52 15.11 -1.11 8.12
CA LYS A 52 15.48 -0.41 6.88
C LYS A 52 14.33 -0.34 5.88
N GLY A 53 13.19 -0.92 6.18
CA GLY A 53 11.99 -0.82 5.37
C GLY A 53 10.79 -1.48 6.03
N GLU A 54 9.68 -1.42 5.33
CA GLU A 54 8.38 -1.95 5.72
C GLU A 54 7.72 -2.54 4.47
N LEU A 55 7.04 -3.68 4.62
CA LEU A 55 6.19 -4.27 3.61
C LEU A 55 4.77 -4.35 4.17
N GLU A 56 3.84 -3.70 3.51
CA GLU A 56 2.42 -3.74 3.81
C GLU A 56 1.70 -4.52 2.71
N ILE A 57 0.76 -5.40 3.07
CA ILE A 57 -0.13 -6.08 2.13
C ILE A 57 -1.56 -5.89 2.59
N ILE A 58 -2.39 -5.30 1.73
CA ILE A 58 -3.77 -4.92 2.02
C ILE A 58 -4.70 -5.60 1.03
N LYS A 59 -5.78 -6.21 1.53
CA LYS A 59 -6.90 -6.66 0.68
C LYS A 59 -8.11 -5.78 0.91
N PHE A 60 -8.67 -5.29 -0.18
CA PHE A 60 -10.00 -4.67 -0.20
C PHE A 60 -11.02 -5.64 -0.79
N LYS A 61 -12.26 -5.50 -0.35
CA LYS A 61 -13.40 -6.28 -0.86
C LYS A 61 -13.52 -6.10 -2.38
N LYS A 62 -13.61 -7.23 -3.11
CA LYS A 62 -13.70 -7.28 -4.59
C LYS A 62 -12.50 -6.68 -5.34
N ALA A 63 -11.33 -6.58 -4.72
CA ALA A 63 -10.09 -6.18 -5.38
C ALA A 63 -8.99 -7.19 -5.04
N ASP A 64 -7.99 -7.37 -5.88
CA ASP A 64 -6.82 -8.18 -5.55
C ASP A 64 -6.01 -7.55 -4.41
N PRO A 65 -5.22 -8.33 -3.65
CA PRO A 65 -4.33 -7.77 -2.65
C PRO A 65 -3.31 -6.83 -3.30
N GLU A 66 -3.13 -5.66 -2.69
CA GLU A 66 -2.14 -4.66 -3.07
C GLU A 66 -1.01 -4.68 -2.03
N GLY A 67 0.24 -4.60 -2.48
CA GLY A 67 1.40 -4.48 -1.61
C GLY A 67 2.11 -3.14 -1.71
N ILE A 68 2.68 -2.69 -0.60
CA ILE A 68 3.49 -1.47 -0.53
C ILE A 68 4.80 -1.82 0.13
N LEU A 69 5.89 -1.82 -0.64
CA LEU A 69 7.23 -2.01 -0.14
C LEU A 69 7.92 -0.65 -0.03
N GLN A 70 8.31 -0.28 1.19
CA GLN A 70 8.99 0.97 1.50
C GLN A 70 10.34 0.68 2.13
N GLY A 71 11.41 1.42 1.79
CA GLY A 71 12.67 1.23 2.50
C GLY A 71 13.89 1.91 1.88
N TYR A 72 14.96 2.03 2.67
CA TYR A 72 16.22 2.67 2.29
C TYR A 72 17.08 1.82 1.36
N PHE A 73 17.04 0.49 1.53
CA PHE A 73 17.88 -0.44 0.78
C PHE A 73 17.49 -0.53 -0.71
N LEU A 74 16.32 0.00 -1.09
CA LEU A 74 15.80 -0.13 -2.45
C LEU A 74 16.67 0.58 -3.50
N ALA A 75 17.42 1.63 -3.15
CA ALA A 75 18.32 2.29 -4.09
C ALA A 75 19.48 1.37 -4.53
N GLU A 76 19.96 0.51 -3.64
CA GLU A 76 21.01 -0.48 -3.93
C GLU A 76 20.50 -1.65 -4.79
N LEU A 77 19.18 -1.73 -4.96
CA LEU A 77 18.48 -2.75 -5.74
C LEU A 77 18.10 -2.26 -7.15
N TYR A 78 18.42 -1.02 -7.50
CA TYR A 78 18.13 -0.50 -8.83
C TYR A 78 18.83 -1.32 -9.93
N GLY A 79 18.04 -1.68 -10.96
CA GLY A 79 18.51 -2.51 -12.07
C GLY A 79 18.70 -4.00 -11.74
N LYS A 80 18.35 -4.44 -10.52
CA LYS A 80 18.38 -5.85 -10.12
C LYS A 80 16.97 -6.46 -10.16
N GLU A 81 16.91 -7.76 -10.41
CA GLU A 81 15.71 -8.55 -10.14
C GLU A 81 15.62 -8.81 -8.64
N VAL A 82 14.47 -8.47 -8.07
CA VAL A 82 14.18 -8.62 -6.64
C VAL A 82 13.03 -9.60 -6.47
N GLU A 83 13.24 -10.59 -5.62
CA GLU A 83 12.27 -11.60 -5.26
C GLU A 83 11.75 -11.32 -3.85
N ILE A 84 10.42 -11.31 -3.70
CA ILE A 84 9.73 -11.19 -2.42
C ILE A 84 9.18 -12.56 -2.09
N MET A 85 9.54 -13.06 -0.91
CA MET A 85 9.22 -14.41 -0.47
C MET A 85 8.42 -14.40 0.82
N LEU A 86 7.43 -15.28 0.92
CA LEU A 86 6.72 -15.63 2.15
C LEU A 86 6.98 -17.11 2.47
N ASN A 87 7.49 -17.41 3.66
CA ASN A 87 7.80 -18.79 4.10
C ASN A 87 8.58 -19.62 3.06
N ASP A 88 9.52 -18.98 2.39
CA ASP A 88 10.38 -19.55 1.34
C ASP A 88 9.71 -19.76 -0.04
N ASP A 89 8.44 -19.40 -0.21
CA ASP A 89 7.77 -19.32 -1.51
C ASP A 89 7.94 -17.94 -2.13
N VAL A 90 8.36 -17.87 -3.39
CA VAL A 90 8.44 -16.61 -4.14
C VAL A 90 7.02 -16.18 -4.52
N ILE A 91 6.55 -15.09 -3.92
CA ILE A 91 5.21 -14.55 -4.17
C ILE A 91 5.22 -13.45 -5.22
N GLN A 92 6.36 -12.77 -5.42
CA GLN A 92 6.48 -11.72 -6.41
C GLN A 92 7.93 -11.57 -6.87
N LYS A 93 8.11 -11.30 -8.16
CA LYS A 93 9.38 -10.81 -8.72
C LYS A 93 9.16 -9.42 -9.30
N ILE A 94 10.08 -8.50 -9.01
CA ILE A 94 10.04 -7.13 -9.51
C ILE A 94 11.40 -6.70 -10.03
N HIS A 95 11.38 -5.81 -11.01
CA HIS A 95 12.55 -5.04 -11.40
C HIS A 95 12.41 -3.64 -10.82
N ILE A 96 13.36 -3.22 -9.99
CA ILE A 96 13.32 -1.89 -9.40
C ILE A 96 14.03 -0.92 -10.34
N HIS A 97 13.23 -0.08 -11.01
CA HIS A 97 13.74 0.99 -11.87
C HIS A 97 13.97 2.27 -11.06
N GLN A 98 14.99 3.04 -11.45
CA GLN A 98 15.35 4.32 -10.82
C GLN A 98 14.21 5.35 -10.88
N ASP A 99 13.34 5.24 -11.89
CA ASP A 99 12.23 6.17 -12.16
C ASP A 99 10.87 5.69 -11.60
N GLY A 100 10.80 4.46 -11.08
CA GLY A 100 9.55 3.77 -10.76
C GLY A 100 8.92 4.11 -9.39
N GLN A 101 9.44 5.10 -8.67
CA GLN A 101 9.06 5.34 -7.27
C GLN A 101 8.67 6.79 -7.00
N ARG A 102 7.43 6.95 -6.56
CA ARG A 102 6.96 8.18 -5.93
C ARG A 102 7.66 8.30 -4.58
N TYR A 103 8.50 9.32 -4.41
CA TYR A 103 9.11 9.65 -3.12
C TYR A 103 8.07 10.29 -2.21
N ASP A 104 7.54 9.56 -1.24
CA ASP A 104 6.82 10.19 -0.15
C ASP A 104 7.83 10.59 0.93
N ILE A 105 7.96 11.90 1.16
CA ILE A 105 8.75 12.45 2.26
C ILE A 105 7.95 12.20 3.54
N LEU A 106 8.27 11.14 4.27
CA LEU A 106 7.71 10.88 5.59
C LEU A 106 8.45 11.72 6.62
N TYR A 107 7.74 12.68 7.20
CA TYR A 107 8.19 13.36 8.42
C TYR A 107 7.87 12.46 9.61
N PRO A 108 8.79 12.32 10.59
CA PRO A 108 8.49 11.58 11.81
C PRO A 108 7.23 12.17 12.47
N ARG A 109 6.25 11.31 12.79
CA ARG A 109 5.07 11.71 13.55
C ARG A 109 5.50 12.09 14.97
N LEU A 110 5.47 13.38 15.29
CA LEU A 110 5.66 13.86 16.65
C LEU A 110 4.38 13.60 17.47
N GLU A 111 4.54 13.06 18.68
CA GLU A 111 3.50 13.18 19.71
C GLU A 111 3.18 14.67 19.89
N ARG A 112 1.90 15.02 19.73
CA ARG A 112 1.42 16.41 19.74
C ARG A 112 1.80 17.11 21.05
N LYS A 113 2.87 17.92 21.04
CA LYS A 113 2.99 19.10 21.90
C LYS A 113 3.70 20.26 21.20
N THR A 114 3.00 21.40 21.23
CA THR A 114 3.44 22.81 21.11
C THR A 114 3.99 23.33 19.77
N THR A 115 3.17 24.21 19.14
CA THR A 115 3.40 25.53 18.52
C THR A 115 4.75 25.98 17.91
N ASP A 116 5.67 25.09 17.58
CA ASP A 116 6.75 25.40 16.63
C ASP A 116 6.55 24.61 15.34
N ILE A 117 6.53 25.30 14.20
CA ILE A 117 6.45 24.67 12.88
C ILE A 117 7.76 23.91 12.66
N TYR A 118 7.77 22.64 13.05
CA TYR A 118 8.89 21.73 12.85
C TYR A 118 9.20 21.61 11.36
N ARG A 119 10.39 22.10 10.96
CA ARG A 119 11.01 21.82 9.66
C ARG A 119 12.22 20.91 9.91
N PRO A 120 12.10 19.59 9.68
CA PRO A 120 13.25 18.70 9.86
C PRO A 120 14.38 19.11 8.93
N ARG A 121 15.59 19.21 9.47
CA ARG A 121 16.81 19.53 8.71
C ARG A 121 17.18 18.45 7.69
N GLN A 122 16.64 17.24 7.82
CA GLN A 122 16.85 16.14 6.90
C GLN A 122 15.49 15.51 6.58
N ALA A 123 14.98 15.80 5.38
CA ALA A 123 13.90 15.02 4.80
C ALA A 123 14.45 13.63 4.48
N ILE A 124 13.95 12.63 5.18
CA ILE A 124 14.27 11.26 4.87
C ILE A 124 13.39 10.86 3.68
N ARG A 125 14.03 10.54 2.56
CA ARG A 125 13.34 10.02 1.38
C ARG A 125 13.22 8.51 1.49
N PHE A 126 11.98 8.03 1.54
CA PHE A 126 11.71 6.61 1.37
C PHE A 126 11.40 6.33 -0.08
N ASN A 127 12.00 5.25 -0.54
CA ASN A 127 11.71 4.63 -1.81
C ASN A 127 10.46 3.76 -1.62
N VAL A 128 9.46 3.89 -2.49
CA VAL A 128 8.18 3.19 -2.39
C VAL A 128 7.88 2.45 -3.69
N VAL A 129 7.65 1.15 -3.59
CA VAL A 129 7.22 0.29 -4.70
C VAL A 129 5.84 -0.26 -4.40
N ARG A 130 4.93 -0.15 -5.38
CA ARG A 130 3.64 -0.84 -5.34
C ARG A 130 3.77 -2.21 -5.96
N LEU A 131 3.22 -3.20 -5.27
CA LEU A 131 3.22 -4.61 -5.63
C LEU A 131 1.78 -5.05 -5.88
N TRP A 132 1.62 -6.03 -6.74
CA TRP A 132 0.34 -6.64 -7.06
C TRP A 132 0.45 -8.12 -6.81
N PHE A 133 -0.44 -8.66 -6.00
CA PHE A 133 -0.47 -10.08 -5.69
C PHE A 133 -1.70 -10.73 -6.29
N ASP A 134 -1.65 -12.05 -6.45
CA ASP A 134 -2.84 -12.80 -6.83
C ASP A 134 -3.86 -12.83 -5.68
N GLU A 135 -5.12 -13.14 -6.01
CA GLU A 135 -6.17 -13.25 -4.99
C GLU A 135 -5.92 -14.36 -3.96
N ARG A 136 -5.07 -15.34 -4.28
CA ARG A 136 -4.76 -16.48 -3.41
C ARG A 136 -3.70 -16.15 -2.36
N THR A 137 -2.95 -15.08 -2.56
CA THR A 137 -1.93 -14.59 -1.63
C THR A 137 -2.62 -13.98 -0.42
N THR A 138 -2.73 -14.79 0.65
CA THR A 138 -3.19 -14.33 1.96
C THR A 138 -2.09 -14.63 2.97
N PRO A 139 -1.37 -13.60 3.46
CA PRO A 139 -0.38 -13.79 4.50
C PRO A 139 -1.04 -14.31 5.79
N GLN A 140 -0.28 -15.05 6.57
CA GLN A 140 -0.64 -15.44 7.93
C GLN A 140 0.20 -14.69 8.95
N ASN A 141 -0.28 -14.71 10.19
CA ASN A 141 0.46 -14.12 11.29
C ASN A 141 1.77 -14.87 11.51
N ASN A 142 2.86 -14.11 11.65
CA ASN A 142 4.23 -14.57 11.77
C ASN A 142 4.83 -15.20 10.52
N ASP A 143 4.20 -15.06 9.34
CA ASP A 143 4.83 -15.47 8.09
C ASP A 143 6.16 -14.75 7.91
N LYS A 144 7.20 -15.52 7.58
CA LYS A 144 8.54 -14.98 7.35
C LYS A 144 8.57 -14.31 5.99
N VAL A 145 8.85 -13.01 5.99
CA VAL A 145 9.12 -12.24 4.78
C VAL A 145 10.61 -12.27 4.52
N THR A 146 11.02 -12.59 3.30
CA THR A 146 12.41 -12.40 2.87
C THR A 146 12.44 -11.68 1.53
N ILE A 147 13.31 -10.68 1.41
CA ILE A 147 13.60 -9.99 0.16
C ILE A 147 14.96 -10.45 -0.30
N ARG A 148 15.02 -10.98 -1.52
CA ARG A 148 16.26 -11.39 -2.17
C ARG A 148 16.51 -10.56 -3.42
N ALA A 149 17.78 -10.30 -3.71
CA ALA A 149 18.19 -9.76 -4.99
C ALA A 149 19.38 -10.57 -5.49
N ASN A 150 19.35 -11.01 -6.75
CA ASN A 150 20.40 -11.87 -7.32
C ASN A 150 20.77 -13.08 -6.44
N ASN A 151 19.76 -13.76 -5.88
CA ASN A 151 19.90 -14.88 -4.93
C ASN A 151 20.48 -14.55 -3.53
N GLU A 152 20.82 -13.30 -3.22
CA GLU A 152 21.30 -12.90 -1.89
C GLU A 152 20.16 -12.35 -1.04
N GLY A 153 20.10 -12.74 0.24
CA GLY A 153 19.11 -12.22 1.20
C GLY A 153 19.46 -10.79 1.61
N ILE A 154 18.61 -9.83 1.24
CA ILE A 154 18.83 -8.40 1.48
C ILE A 154 18.14 -7.94 2.75
N ALA A 155 16.92 -8.41 2.96
CA ALA A 155 16.14 -8.07 4.13
C ALA A 155 15.22 -9.22 4.55
N PHE A 156 14.86 -9.25 5.83
CA PHE A 156 13.86 -10.17 6.37
C PHE A 156 12.93 -9.47 7.35
N GLY A 157 11.76 -10.05 7.55
CA GLY A 157 10.77 -9.58 8.51
C GLY A 157 9.77 -10.66 8.86
N GLN A 158 8.78 -10.30 9.66
CA GLN A 158 7.64 -11.16 9.98
C GLN A 158 6.35 -10.39 9.74
N MET A 159 5.42 -11.01 9.04
CA MET A 159 4.08 -10.46 8.83
C MET A 159 3.30 -10.48 10.14
N LEU A 160 2.73 -9.33 10.50
CA LEU A 160 1.83 -9.18 11.62
C LEU A 160 0.56 -8.54 11.10
N ARG A 161 -0.58 -9.08 11.52
CA ARG A 161 -1.89 -8.53 11.21
C ARG A 161 -2.09 -7.23 11.98
N ASP A 162 -2.49 -6.19 11.26
CA ASP A 162 -2.93 -4.91 11.82
C ASP A 162 -4.45 -4.87 12.07
#